data_AF-A0A1E5UTF9-F1
#
_entry.id   AF-A0A1E5UTF9-F1
#
_cell.length_a   1.000
_cell.length_b   1.000
_cell.length_c   1.000
_cell.angle_alpha   90.00
_cell.angle_beta   90.00
_cell.angle_gamma   90.00
#
_symmetry.space_group_name_H-M   'P 1'
#
loop_
_entity.id
_entity.type
_entity.pdbx_description
1 polymer ?
#
loop_
_entity_poly.entity_id
_entity_poly.type
_entity_poly.pdbx_seq_one_letter_code
_entity_poly.pdbx_strand_id
1 'polypeptide(L)'
;LAAMVTNFLQKYQLQNHHLILPKKQFVTYAVYALIVLAFLHYLLFYPASASDKSVVAQVQQEVAPAVVSARVGAREQLLPPTPSPHQGDEALGNPLAEEEAPAPPPCDYSDGEWVPDARPPLYNGTSCGTIKDGQNCMSHGRPDTGYLYWRWRPRGCDLPAFSPDAFLGWLRNRHLAFVGDSLARNQAESLLCLLASRSAPELVYRDGEEGRFRRFVFREFNATVSVFWSPFLVKVAEKAERAGVRHNNVFLDAFDERWMSRLGALDAAVLSVGHWFLIPGVYHDGGLVVACHDCADLNHTETDFFGAFRDAVHRTLAEVTRRHGRGAADGKKKVVALTTFSPAHFEGDWDKAGACPRQRPYSAGEKEMGYTEAELRKIVVEAVRVAADAAAGSGLRFAALDVTALANLRPDGHPGPFMHKDPFASGGGEGAVDRRVQNDCVHWCMPGPVDTFNEVLLQTILR
;
A
#
# COMPACT_ATOMS: atom_id res chain seq x y z
N LEU A 1 -53.91 38.48 -70.26
CA LEU A 1 -54.57 37.22 -69.84
C LEU A 1 -53.49 36.19 -69.54
N ALA A 2 -53.77 35.34 -68.55
CA ALA A 2 -52.84 34.45 -67.85
C ALA A 2 -52.23 33.32 -68.70
N ALA A 3 -51.07 32.85 -68.19
CA ALA A 3 -50.49 31.51 -68.31
C ALA A 3 -50.02 31.07 -69.71
N MET A 4 -48.92 30.34 -69.93
CA MET A 4 -47.98 29.60 -69.08
C MET A 4 -46.78 29.22 -69.98
N VAL A 5 -45.55 29.27 -69.44
CA VAL A 5 -44.50 28.23 -69.53
C VAL A 5 -44.17 27.70 -70.95
N THR A 6 -43.03 27.97 -71.58
CA THR A 6 -41.64 27.57 -71.25
C THR A 6 -40.69 28.26 -72.25
N ASN A 7 -39.50 28.70 -71.83
CA ASN A 7 -38.21 28.27 -72.41
C ASN A 7 -37.04 29.12 -71.91
N PHE A 8 -36.11 28.43 -71.23
CA PHE A 8 -34.68 28.46 -71.50
C PHE A 8 -34.06 29.74 -72.10
N LEU A 9 -33.46 30.56 -71.22
CA LEU A 9 -32.37 31.50 -71.52
C LEU A 9 -31.26 31.20 -70.50
N GLN A 10 -30.20 30.48 -70.86
CA GLN A 10 -29.00 30.99 -71.53
C GLN A 10 -28.26 32.07 -70.73
N LYS A 11 -27.34 31.58 -69.89
CA LYS A 11 -25.98 32.08 -69.60
C LYS A 11 -25.69 33.57 -69.89
N TYR A 12 -25.40 34.34 -68.84
CA TYR A 12 -24.05 34.81 -68.46
C TYR A 12 -24.19 35.90 -67.38
N GLN A 13 -23.82 35.60 -66.13
CA GLN A 13 -23.49 36.63 -65.13
C GLN A 13 -22.07 36.43 -64.61
N LEU A 14 -21.31 37.53 -64.63
CA LEU A 14 -19.98 37.67 -64.08
C LEU A 14 -19.99 37.56 -62.55
N GLN A 15 -19.07 36.72 -62.07
CA GLN A 15 -18.19 36.88 -60.91
C GLN A 15 -18.59 37.86 -59.79
N ASN A 16 -18.97 37.28 -58.65
CA ASN A 16 -18.38 37.62 -57.35
C ASN A 16 -18.31 36.34 -56.50
N HIS A 17 -17.13 35.70 -56.48
CA HIS A 17 -16.88 34.51 -55.64
C HIS A 17 -16.62 34.94 -54.20
N HIS A 18 -17.68 34.99 -53.38
CA HIS A 18 -17.54 34.86 -51.94
C HIS A 18 -17.18 33.40 -51.64
N LEU A 19 -15.92 33.15 -51.26
CA LEU A 19 -15.50 31.91 -50.61
C LEU A 19 -16.18 31.81 -49.24
N ILE A 20 -17.33 31.15 -49.21
CA ILE A 20 -17.96 30.72 -47.96
C ILE A 20 -17.48 29.29 -47.70
N LEU A 21 -16.33 29.16 -47.05
CA LEU A 21 -15.94 27.89 -46.44
C LEU A 21 -16.93 27.60 -45.29
N PRO A 22 -17.50 26.38 -45.20
CA PRO A 22 -18.46 26.06 -44.15
C PRO A 22 -17.79 26.20 -42.78
N LYS A 23 -18.44 26.90 -41.84
CA LYS A 23 -17.90 27.27 -40.51
C LYS A 23 -17.20 26.12 -39.77
N LYS A 24 -17.64 24.87 -39.97
CA LYS A 24 -17.01 23.68 -39.39
C LYS A 24 -15.58 23.44 -39.88
N GLN A 25 -15.31 23.65 -41.18
CA GLN A 25 -13.98 23.47 -41.74
C GLN A 25 -13.02 24.58 -41.29
N PHE A 26 -13.50 25.81 -41.12
CA PHE A 26 -12.68 26.91 -40.62
C PHE A 26 -12.18 26.65 -39.18
N VAL A 27 -13.05 26.16 -38.30
CA VAL A 27 -12.68 25.80 -36.92
C VAL A 27 -11.62 24.69 -36.93
N THR A 28 -11.81 23.67 -37.77
CA THR A 28 -10.84 22.58 -37.91
C THR A 28 -9.47 23.09 -38.39
N TYR A 29 -9.41 23.93 -39.42
CA TYR A 29 -8.15 24.50 -39.90
C TYR A 29 -7.51 25.46 -38.89
N ALA A 30 -8.30 26.23 -38.15
CA ALA A 30 -7.80 27.09 -37.09
C ALA A 30 -7.17 26.29 -35.93
N VAL A 31 -7.77 25.15 -35.55
CA VAL A 31 -7.20 24.25 -34.54
C VAL A 31 -5.89 23.65 -35.01
N TYR A 32 -5.82 23.19 -36.26
CA TYR A 32 -4.56 22.67 -36.82
C TYR A 32 -3.46 23.75 -36.88
N ALA A 33 -3.80 24.98 -37.26
CA ALA A 33 -2.84 26.09 -37.27
C ALA A 33 -2.32 26.42 -35.85
N LEU A 34 -3.20 26.39 -34.84
CA LEU A 34 -2.81 26.62 -33.45
C LEU A 34 -1.91 25.51 -32.89
N ILE A 35 -2.15 24.25 -33.27
CA ILE A 35 -1.27 23.12 -32.88
C ILE A 35 0.13 23.30 -33.47
N VAL A 36 0.22 23.68 -34.75
CA VAL A 36 1.52 23.92 -35.41
C VAL A 36 2.26 25.08 -34.75
N LEU A 37 1.56 26.18 -34.44
CA LEU A 37 2.16 27.33 -33.76
C LEU A 37 2.62 26.99 -32.33
N ALA A 38 1.84 26.18 -31.59
CA ALA A 38 2.23 25.71 -30.26
C ALA A 38 3.47 24.80 -30.33
N PHE A 39 3.56 23.94 -31.33
CA PHE A 39 4.73 23.07 -31.53
C PHE A 39 5.98 23.88 -31.93
N LEU A 40 5.82 24.89 -32.80
CA LEU A 40 6.91 25.80 -33.16
C LEU A 40 7.37 26.65 -31.96
N HIS A 41 6.43 27.12 -31.14
CA HIS A 41 6.74 27.82 -29.89
C HIS A 41 7.48 26.90 -28.91
N TYR A 42 7.06 25.64 -28.79
CA TYR A 42 7.76 24.67 -27.96
C TYR A 42 9.21 24.44 -28.44
N LEU A 43 9.42 24.26 -29.75
CA LEU A 43 10.75 24.05 -30.32
C LEU A 43 11.68 25.28 -30.20
N LEU A 44 11.13 26.49 -30.29
CA LEU A 44 11.91 27.74 -30.21
C LEU A 44 12.29 28.11 -28.78
N PHE A 45 11.43 27.80 -27.80
CA PHE A 45 11.62 28.23 -26.41
C PHE A 45 12.09 27.12 -25.47
N TYR A 46 12.05 25.86 -25.91
CA TYR A 46 12.57 24.70 -25.19
C TYR A 46 13.49 23.87 -26.09
N PRO A 47 14.69 24.37 -26.46
CA PRO A 47 15.64 23.55 -27.20
C PRO A 47 16.01 22.33 -26.35
N ALA A 48 15.77 21.15 -26.89
CA ALA A 48 16.19 19.90 -26.27
C ALA A 48 17.70 19.95 -26.01
N SER A 49 18.10 19.86 -24.74
CA SER A 49 19.51 19.75 -24.37
C SER A 49 20.10 18.52 -25.05
N ALA A 50 21.02 18.75 -25.97
CA ALA A 50 21.85 17.70 -26.54
C ALA A 50 22.65 17.06 -25.40
N SER A 51 22.27 15.84 -25.01
CA SER A 51 23.11 15.01 -24.15
C SER A 51 24.27 14.51 -25.00
N ASP A 52 25.41 15.18 -24.84
CA ASP A 52 26.67 14.78 -25.45
C ASP A 52 27.06 13.35 -25.02
N LYS A 53 27.46 12.55 -26.02
CA LYS A 53 28.16 11.28 -25.81
C LYS A 53 29.63 11.48 -26.17
N SER A 54 30.51 11.32 -25.19
CA SER A 54 31.95 11.03 -25.29
C SER A 54 32.34 10.49 -23.90
N VAL A 55 32.75 9.24 -23.64
CA VAL A 55 33.73 8.29 -24.22
C VAL A 55 35.19 8.74 -24.06
N VAL A 56 35.79 8.20 -22.97
CA VAL A 56 37.18 7.71 -22.80
C VAL A 56 38.30 8.70 -22.47
N ALA A 57 38.92 8.53 -21.28
CA ALA A 57 40.33 8.11 -21.13
C ALA A 57 40.73 7.91 -19.66
N GLN A 58 41.52 6.86 -19.41
CA GLN A 58 42.15 6.45 -18.16
C GLN A 58 43.14 7.50 -17.63
N VAL A 59 43.30 7.57 -16.30
CA VAL A 59 44.63 7.72 -15.67
C VAL A 59 44.67 6.89 -14.39
N GLN A 60 45.47 5.83 -14.40
CA GLN A 60 46.07 5.23 -13.22
C GLN A 60 47.19 6.15 -12.72
N GLN A 61 47.24 6.45 -11.43
CA GLN A 61 48.53 6.55 -10.74
C GLN A 61 48.39 6.27 -9.24
N GLU A 62 49.19 5.30 -8.79
CA GLU A 62 49.49 4.91 -7.43
C GLU A 62 50.10 6.07 -6.63
N VAL A 63 49.82 6.17 -5.32
CA VAL A 63 50.83 6.29 -4.25
C VAL A 63 50.27 5.71 -2.94
N ALA A 64 51.09 4.89 -2.28
CA ALA A 64 50.88 4.12 -1.05
C ALA A 64 51.02 4.98 0.25
N PRO A 65 50.86 4.40 1.46
CA PRO A 65 50.35 5.07 2.66
C PRO A 65 51.43 5.70 3.55
N ALA A 66 51.05 6.75 4.28
CA ALA A 66 51.86 7.33 5.35
C ALA A 66 51.57 6.66 6.70
N VAL A 67 52.61 6.04 7.23
CA VAL A 67 52.78 5.53 8.59
C VAL A 67 52.90 6.71 9.57
N VAL A 68 52.19 6.67 10.70
CA VAL A 68 52.62 7.36 11.93
C VAL A 68 52.54 6.38 13.10
N SER A 69 53.69 6.22 13.75
CA SER A 69 53.96 5.43 14.95
C SER A 69 54.41 6.38 16.06
N ALA A 70 53.88 6.22 17.28
CA ALA A 70 54.54 6.50 18.56
C ALA A 70 53.63 5.96 19.69
N ARG A 71 53.95 4.81 20.30
CA ARG A 71 54.78 4.58 21.50
C ARG A 71 54.10 4.90 22.85
N VAL A 72 53.66 3.80 23.49
CA VAL A 72 53.89 3.34 24.88
C VAL A 72 54.23 4.38 25.95
N GLY A 73 53.40 4.40 27.00
CA GLY A 73 53.77 4.78 28.35
C GLY A 73 53.18 3.77 29.35
N ALA A 74 54.04 2.98 29.98
CA ALA A 74 53.70 2.06 31.06
C ALA A 74 53.64 2.83 32.39
N ARG A 75 52.76 2.42 33.31
CA ARG A 75 52.91 2.75 34.74
C ARG A 75 52.45 1.60 35.62
N GLU A 76 53.31 1.28 36.57
CA GLU A 76 53.32 0.15 37.50
C GLU A 76 52.26 0.17 38.61
N GLN A 77 52.10 -1.04 39.15
CA GLN A 77 51.29 -1.56 40.24
C GLN A 77 51.31 -0.75 41.56
N LEU A 78 50.21 -0.86 42.33
CA LEU A 78 50.25 -1.00 43.79
C LEU A 78 48.89 -1.48 44.36
N LEU A 79 48.93 -2.56 45.15
CA LEU A 79 47.97 -3.05 46.14
C LEU A 79 48.79 -3.32 47.42
N PRO A 80 48.23 -3.57 48.63
CA PRO A 80 46.96 -3.18 49.30
C PRO A 80 47.27 -2.56 50.71
N PRO A 81 46.37 -2.49 51.74
CA PRO A 81 45.95 -3.67 52.53
C PRO A 81 44.51 -3.64 53.13
N THR A 82 44.06 -4.83 53.52
CA THR A 82 42.90 -5.14 54.39
C THR A 82 43.17 -4.79 55.86
N PRO A 83 42.11 -4.61 56.67
CA PRO A 83 42.01 -5.41 57.90
C PRO A 83 40.60 -5.96 58.20
N SER A 84 40.55 -7.17 58.77
CA SER A 84 39.41 -7.80 59.48
C SER A 84 39.44 -7.41 60.98
N PRO A 85 38.58 -7.99 61.87
CA PRO A 85 37.11 -8.11 61.93
C PRO A 85 36.56 -7.49 63.25
N HIS A 86 35.23 -7.42 63.45
CA HIS A 86 34.45 -7.55 64.70
C HIS A 86 33.04 -6.94 64.48
N GLN A 87 31.99 -7.76 64.31
CA GLN A 87 31.03 -8.27 65.32
C GLN A 87 29.99 -7.24 65.79
N GLY A 88 28.73 -7.51 65.45
CA GLY A 88 27.53 -6.81 65.92
C GLY A 88 26.32 -7.16 65.06
N ASP A 89 25.63 -8.24 65.43
CA ASP A 89 24.32 -8.66 64.89
C ASP A 89 23.28 -7.55 65.08
N GLU A 90 22.53 -7.21 64.03
CA GLU A 90 21.08 -6.96 64.13
C GLU A 90 20.38 -7.36 62.84
N ALA A 91 19.34 -8.17 62.99
CA ALA A 91 18.54 -8.76 61.94
C ALA A 91 17.66 -7.70 61.25
N LEU A 92 17.78 -7.58 59.93
CA LEU A 92 16.77 -7.00 59.05
C LEU A 92 16.58 -7.97 57.89
N GLY A 93 15.35 -8.48 57.79
CA GLY A 93 14.96 -9.57 56.90
C GLY A 93 15.34 -9.34 55.44
N ASN A 94 15.70 -10.42 54.76
CA ASN A 94 15.80 -10.48 53.31
C ASN A 94 14.54 -9.85 52.68
N PRO A 95 14.69 -8.89 51.74
CA PRO A 95 13.65 -8.67 50.77
C PRO A 95 13.50 -9.98 50.00
N LEU A 96 12.35 -10.62 50.14
CA LEU A 96 11.93 -11.69 49.24
C LEU A 96 12.11 -11.14 47.83
N ALA A 97 12.92 -11.81 47.03
CA ALA A 97 12.99 -11.56 45.61
C ALA A 97 11.56 -11.68 45.08
N GLU A 98 10.95 -10.54 44.71
CA GLU A 98 9.77 -10.55 43.89
C GLU A 98 10.17 -11.26 42.60
N GLU A 99 9.68 -12.49 42.46
CA GLU A 99 9.69 -13.22 41.20
C GLU A 99 9.00 -12.29 40.20
N GLU A 100 9.79 -11.69 39.31
CA GLU A 100 9.31 -10.76 38.29
C GLU A 100 8.22 -11.51 37.51
N ALA A 101 6.96 -11.11 37.72
CA ALA A 101 5.82 -11.80 37.12
C ALA A 101 6.08 -11.92 35.62
N PRO A 102 5.86 -13.10 35.01
CA PRO A 102 6.13 -13.30 33.60
C PRO A 102 5.41 -12.20 32.81
N ALA A 103 6.15 -11.53 31.93
CA ALA A 103 5.60 -10.45 31.12
C ALA A 103 4.28 -10.91 30.50
N PRO A 104 3.21 -10.09 30.59
CA PRO A 104 1.89 -10.50 30.12
C PRO A 104 1.98 -10.92 28.65
N PRO A 105 1.21 -11.95 28.25
CA PRO A 105 1.24 -12.42 26.88
C PRO A 105 0.93 -11.28 25.91
N PRO A 106 1.55 -11.26 24.72
CA PRO A 106 1.29 -10.23 23.74
C PRO A 106 -0.21 -10.15 23.42
N CYS A 107 -0.76 -8.93 23.38
CA CYS A 107 -2.19 -8.78 23.12
C CYS A 107 -2.61 -9.35 21.76
N ASP A 108 -3.72 -10.06 21.74
CA ASP A 108 -4.46 -10.45 20.54
C ASP A 108 -5.39 -9.31 20.11
N TYR A 109 -5.02 -8.63 19.02
CA TYR A 109 -5.83 -7.57 18.43
C TYR A 109 -6.88 -8.09 17.44
N SER A 110 -6.89 -9.38 17.12
CA SER A 110 -7.81 -9.99 16.16
C SER A 110 -9.20 -10.24 16.76
N ASP A 111 -9.31 -10.24 18.08
CA ASP A 111 -10.53 -10.55 18.83
C ASP A 111 -11.06 -9.32 19.58
N GLY A 112 -12.21 -8.80 19.16
CA GLY A 112 -12.72 -7.53 19.68
C GLY A 112 -14.08 -7.13 19.12
N GLU A 113 -14.40 -5.85 19.30
CA GLU A 113 -15.61 -5.22 18.77
C GLU A 113 -15.38 -3.73 18.46
N TRP A 114 -16.20 -3.18 17.56
CA TRP A 114 -16.20 -1.74 17.30
C TRP A 114 -17.10 -1.02 18.30
N VAL A 115 -16.56 0.04 18.91
CA VAL A 115 -17.31 0.89 19.84
C VAL A 115 -17.28 2.35 19.37
N PRO A 116 -18.33 3.13 19.64
CA PRO A 116 -18.35 4.55 19.32
C PRO A 116 -17.18 5.29 19.97
N ASP A 117 -16.60 6.23 19.24
CA ASP A 117 -15.50 7.08 19.69
C ASP A 117 -15.72 8.52 19.24
N ALA A 118 -15.86 9.43 20.20
CA ALA A 118 -16.10 10.85 19.93
C ALA A 118 -14.83 11.59 19.46
N ARG A 119 -13.66 10.95 19.49
CA ARG A 119 -12.41 11.55 19.03
C ARG A 119 -12.45 11.76 17.51
N PRO A 120 -12.15 12.96 17.00
CA PRO A 120 -12.09 13.18 15.56
C PRO A 120 -10.86 12.48 14.94
N PRO A 121 -10.89 12.14 13.65
CA PRO A 121 -9.72 11.65 12.94
C PRO A 121 -8.54 12.64 12.99
N LEU A 122 -7.30 12.13 12.94
CA LEU A 122 -6.08 12.94 12.97
C LEU A 122 -5.87 13.80 11.72
N TYR A 123 -6.58 13.50 10.64
CA TYR A 123 -6.51 14.21 9.37
C TYR A 123 -7.89 14.22 8.70
N ASN A 124 -8.05 15.04 7.67
CA ASN A 124 -9.23 15.05 6.82
C ASN A 124 -8.82 14.99 5.34
N GLY A 125 -9.81 14.91 4.45
CA GLY A 125 -9.59 14.83 3.00
C GLY A 125 -8.80 15.98 2.37
N THR A 126 -8.60 17.10 3.07
CA THR A 126 -7.85 18.27 2.57
C THR A 126 -6.46 18.42 3.20
N SER A 127 -6.23 17.86 4.38
CA SER A 127 -4.98 18.02 5.13
C SER A 127 -3.89 17.02 4.71
N CYS A 128 -4.22 16.02 3.89
CA CYS A 128 -3.28 15.01 3.44
C CYS A 128 -3.21 14.90 1.90
N GLY A 129 -2.04 15.19 1.33
CA GLY A 129 -1.82 15.15 -0.12
C GLY A 129 -1.48 13.77 -0.71
N THR A 130 -1.51 12.70 0.10
CA THR A 130 -1.16 11.34 -0.36
C THR A 130 -2.36 10.43 -0.60
N ILE A 131 -3.58 10.88 -0.28
CA ILE A 131 -4.82 10.12 -0.47
C ILE A 131 -5.05 9.91 -1.98
N LYS A 132 -5.19 8.66 -2.42
CA LYS A 132 -5.67 8.38 -3.79
C LYS A 132 -7.08 8.93 -3.97
N ASP A 133 -7.32 9.62 -5.09
CA ASP A 133 -8.57 10.32 -5.42
C ASP A 133 -9.84 9.54 -5.02
N GLY A 134 -10.01 8.31 -5.54
CA GLY A 134 -11.17 7.46 -5.22
C GLY A 134 -11.28 6.92 -3.79
N GLN A 135 -10.37 7.27 -2.90
CA GLN A 135 -10.42 6.94 -1.47
C GLN A 135 -10.70 8.19 -0.62
N ASN A 136 -10.74 9.38 -1.23
CA ASN A 136 -11.06 10.65 -0.56
C ASN A 136 -12.58 10.93 -0.54
N CYS A 137 -13.32 10.06 0.13
CA CYS A 137 -14.78 10.02 0.11
C CYS A 137 -15.43 11.36 0.51
N MET A 138 -14.88 12.04 1.52
CA MET A 138 -15.38 13.35 1.96
C MET A 138 -15.25 14.41 0.85
N SER A 139 -14.11 14.44 0.14
CA SER A 139 -13.90 15.39 -0.96
C SER A 139 -14.80 15.12 -2.17
N HIS A 140 -15.30 13.89 -2.28
CA HIS A 140 -16.22 13.43 -3.31
C HIS A 140 -17.70 13.61 -2.95
N GLY A 141 -17.98 14.26 -1.81
CA GLY A 141 -19.33 14.63 -1.41
C GLY A 141 -20.07 13.54 -0.63
N ARG A 142 -19.36 12.58 -0.04
CA ARG A 142 -19.99 11.60 0.87
C ARG A 142 -20.66 12.32 2.05
N PRO A 143 -21.99 12.20 2.23
CA PRO A 143 -22.71 12.98 3.23
C PRO A 143 -22.64 12.40 4.64
N ASP A 144 -22.55 11.07 4.76
CA ASP A 144 -22.48 10.40 6.07
C ASP A 144 -21.04 10.41 6.60
N THR A 145 -20.88 10.82 7.85
CA THR A 145 -19.57 10.91 8.54
C THR A 145 -19.47 9.97 9.74
N GLY A 146 -20.55 9.25 10.06
CA GLY A 146 -20.61 8.36 11.22
C GLY A 146 -19.53 7.28 11.23
N TYR A 147 -19.09 6.83 10.04
CA TYR A 147 -18.04 5.82 9.89
C TYR A 147 -16.67 6.27 10.44
N LEU A 148 -16.46 7.57 10.67
CA LEU A 148 -15.22 8.12 11.22
C LEU A 148 -15.10 7.95 12.74
N TYR A 149 -16.20 7.75 13.44
CA TYR A 149 -16.30 7.87 14.90
C TYR A 149 -16.40 6.50 15.58
N TRP A 150 -15.51 5.60 15.19
CA TRP A 150 -15.43 4.24 15.70
C TRP A 150 -14.00 3.87 16.05
N ARG A 151 -13.82 3.18 17.17
CA ARG A 151 -12.53 2.57 17.55
C ARG A 151 -12.69 1.08 17.75
N TRP A 152 -11.65 0.33 17.42
CA TRP A 152 -11.58 -1.09 17.74
C TRP A 152 -11.22 -1.27 19.21
N ARG A 153 -11.99 -2.08 19.91
CA ARG A 153 -11.73 -2.49 21.30
C ARG A 153 -11.44 -3.99 21.32
N PRO A 154 -10.17 -4.41 21.43
CA PRO A 154 -9.82 -5.80 21.67
C PRO A 154 -10.46 -6.29 22.98
N ARG A 155 -10.80 -7.59 23.06
CA ARG A 155 -11.42 -8.17 24.27
C ARG A 155 -10.45 -8.34 25.43
N GLY A 156 -9.19 -8.66 25.13
CA GLY A 156 -8.18 -9.00 26.14
C GLY A 156 -7.24 -7.85 26.54
N CYS A 157 -7.32 -6.69 25.88
CA CYS A 157 -6.41 -5.57 26.15
C CYS A 157 -6.93 -4.25 25.56
N ASP A 158 -6.16 -3.17 25.79
CA ASP A 158 -6.36 -1.90 25.12
C ASP A 158 -5.58 -1.80 23.81
N LEU A 159 -6.22 -1.19 22.80
CA LEU A 159 -5.55 -0.66 21.61
C LEU A 159 -5.44 0.86 21.77
N PRO A 160 -4.24 1.41 22.05
CA PRO A 160 -4.03 2.85 22.13
C PRO A 160 -4.32 3.53 20.79
N ALA A 161 -4.81 4.76 20.84
CA ALA A 161 -4.95 5.58 19.64
C ALA A 161 -3.60 5.79 18.95
N PHE A 162 -3.64 5.96 17.64
CA PHE A 162 -2.43 6.19 16.85
C PHE A 162 -1.64 7.40 17.37
N SER A 163 -0.33 7.20 17.61
CA SER A 163 0.60 8.27 17.99
C SER A 163 1.60 8.52 16.86
N PRO A 164 1.46 9.65 16.12
CA PRO A 164 2.41 10.04 15.09
C PRO A 164 3.84 10.16 15.63
N ASP A 165 4.01 10.73 16.82
CA ASP A 165 5.31 10.88 17.47
C ASP A 165 5.94 9.52 17.83
N ALA A 166 5.16 8.57 18.35
CA ALA A 166 5.67 7.24 18.66
C ALA A 166 6.10 6.49 17.39
N PHE A 167 5.28 6.56 16.33
CA PHE A 167 5.59 5.89 15.06
C PHE A 167 6.81 6.52 14.38
N LEU A 168 6.88 7.84 14.27
CA LEU A 168 8.04 8.55 13.70
C LEU A 168 9.29 8.39 14.56
N GLY A 169 9.13 8.32 15.88
CA GLY A 169 10.20 8.00 16.82
C GLY A 169 10.81 6.63 16.56
N TRP A 170 9.96 5.61 16.37
CA TRP A 170 10.43 4.27 15.97
C TRP A 170 11.06 4.27 14.57
N LEU A 171 10.46 5.00 13.62
CA LEU A 171 10.91 5.07 12.23
C LEU A 171 12.19 5.91 12.03
N ARG A 172 12.67 6.58 13.08
CA ARG A 172 13.88 7.40 13.02
C ARG A 172 15.08 6.58 12.54
N ASN A 173 15.75 7.05 11.49
CA ASN A 173 16.85 6.35 10.82
C ASN A 173 16.48 4.95 10.29
N ARG A 174 15.21 4.72 9.97
CA ARG A 174 14.70 3.45 9.43
C ARG A 174 14.02 3.61 8.08
N HIS A 175 14.01 2.52 7.32
CA HIS A 175 13.26 2.36 6.09
C HIS A 175 12.17 1.30 6.24
N LEU A 176 10.91 1.75 6.23
CA LEU A 176 9.72 0.91 6.17
C LEU A 176 9.23 0.78 4.72
N ALA A 177 8.87 -0.42 4.29
CA ALA A 177 8.23 -0.65 2.99
C ALA A 177 6.86 -1.31 3.14
N PHE A 178 5.86 -0.77 2.45
CA PHE A 178 4.62 -1.49 2.15
C PHE A 178 4.78 -2.19 0.80
N VAL A 179 4.50 -3.48 0.75
CA VAL A 179 4.68 -4.32 -0.44
C VAL A 179 3.41 -5.13 -0.65
N GLY A 180 2.82 -5.02 -1.84
CA GLY A 180 1.58 -5.76 -2.07
C GLY A 180 0.68 -5.20 -3.16
N ASP A 181 -0.60 -5.51 -3.01
CA ASP A 181 -1.67 -5.04 -3.87
C ASP A 181 -2.16 -3.62 -3.50
N SER A 182 -3.35 -3.26 -3.96
CA SER A 182 -3.94 -1.95 -3.73
C SER A 182 -4.37 -1.69 -2.28
N LEU A 183 -4.55 -2.73 -1.47
CA LEU A 183 -4.84 -2.60 -0.04
C LEU A 183 -3.55 -2.29 0.75
N ALA A 184 -2.41 -2.88 0.34
CA ALA A 184 -1.10 -2.47 0.84
C ALA A 184 -0.87 -0.96 0.64
N ARG A 185 -1.21 -0.47 -0.57
CA ARG A 185 -1.14 0.95 -0.92
C ARG A 185 -2.11 1.80 -0.08
N ASN A 186 -3.35 1.37 0.07
CA ASN A 186 -4.37 2.08 0.86
C ASN A 186 -3.92 2.21 2.33
N GLN A 187 -3.37 1.15 2.92
CA GLN A 187 -2.79 1.21 4.27
C GLN A 187 -1.59 2.15 4.37
N ALA A 188 -0.69 2.12 3.38
CA ALA A 188 0.48 3.01 3.33
C ALA A 188 0.08 4.48 3.23
N GLU A 189 -0.92 4.81 2.40
CA GLU A 189 -1.42 6.18 2.22
C GLU A 189 -2.11 6.69 3.49
N SER A 190 -2.88 5.84 4.18
CA SER A 190 -3.42 6.14 5.51
C SER A 190 -2.30 6.43 6.51
N LEU A 191 -1.26 5.61 6.55
CA LEU A 191 -0.12 5.84 7.46
C LEU A 191 0.54 7.19 7.15
N LEU A 192 0.81 7.49 5.87
CA LEU A 192 1.41 8.76 5.47
C LEU A 192 0.56 9.96 5.93
N CYS A 193 -0.77 9.85 5.87
CA CYS A 193 -1.68 10.88 6.37
C CYS A 193 -1.68 11.02 7.89
N LEU A 194 -1.68 9.90 8.63
CA LEU A 194 -1.55 9.90 10.08
C LEU A 194 -0.23 10.58 10.51
N LEU A 195 0.88 10.26 9.84
CA LEU A 195 2.18 10.86 10.12
C LEU A 195 2.27 12.34 9.70
N ALA A 196 1.57 12.73 8.63
CA ALA A 196 1.54 14.11 8.15
C ALA A 196 0.95 15.10 9.17
N SER A 197 0.15 14.63 10.13
CA SER A 197 -0.31 15.44 11.27
C SER A 197 0.83 15.94 12.17
N ARG A 198 2.00 15.28 12.12
CA ARG A 198 3.20 15.65 12.89
C ARG A 198 4.38 16.09 12.03
N SER A 199 4.63 15.44 10.89
CA SER A 199 5.69 15.81 9.96
C SER A 199 5.23 15.49 8.54
N ALA A 200 5.22 16.48 7.65
CA ALA A 200 4.84 16.24 6.26
C ALA A 200 5.85 15.29 5.55
N PRO A 201 5.37 14.29 4.79
CA PRO A 201 6.23 13.46 3.95
C PRO A 201 6.65 14.19 2.66
N GLU A 202 7.91 14.06 2.28
CA GLU A 202 8.42 14.51 0.98
C GLU A 202 8.47 13.31 0.01
N LEU A 203 7.76 13.38 -1.12
CA LEU A 203 7.87 12.38 -2.18
C LEU A 203 9.17 12.58 -2.96
N VAL A 204 10.12 11.65 -2.81
CA VAL A 204 11.46 11.74 -3.43
C VAL A 204 11.66 10.78 -4.61
N TYR A 205 10.76 9.81 -4.79
CA TYR A 205 10.81 8.88 -5.91
C TYR A 205 9.40 8.45 -6.31
N ARG A 206 9.15 8.40 -7.62
CA ARG A 206 7.93 7.88 -8.24
C ARG A 206 8.29 7.18 -9.55
N ASP A 207 7.82 5.95 -9.71
CA ASP A 207 7.97 5.15 -10.93
C ASP A 207 6.73 4.28 -11.17
N GLY A 208 6.55 3.85 -12.42
CA GLY A 208 5.43 3.04 -12.89
C GLY A 208 4.13 3.82 -13.09
N GLU A 209 3.24 3.24 -13.89
CA GLU A 209 1.87 3.77 -14.10
C GLU A 209 1.15 3.92 -12.75
N GLU A 210 0.37 4.99 -12.61
CA GLU A 210 -0.29 5.37 -11.34
C GLU A 210 0.62 5.46 -10.09
N GLY A 211 1.95 5.60 -10.26
CA GLY A 211 2.87 5.63 -9.13
C GLY A 211 2.90 4.32 -8.35
N ARG A 212 2.89 3.19 -9.06
CA ARG A 212 3.09 1.82 -8.53
C ARG A 212 4.28 1.71 -7.57
N PHE A 213 5.32 2.53 -7.76
CA PHE A 213 6.47 2.60 -6.86
C PHE A 213 6.65 4.02 -6.34
N ARG A 214 6.65 4.19 -5.02
CA ARG A 214 6.81 5.50 -4.37
C ARG A 214 7.77 5.43 -3.19
N ARG A 215 8.50 6.51 -2.95
CA ARG A 215 9.32 6.70 -1.74
C ARG A 215 9.09 8.07 -1.15
N PHE A 216 8.79 8.08 0.13
CA PHE A 216 8.57 9.26 0.95
C PHE A 216 9.66 9.36 2.01
N VAL A 217 10.10 10.57 2.30
CA VAL A 217 11.10 10.87 3.33
C VAL A 217 10.52 11.86 4.34
N PHE A 218 10.72 11.57 5.62
CA PHE A 218 10.47 12.51 6.72
C PHE A 218 11.82 13.02 7.21
N ARG A 219 12.22 14.21 6.72
CA ARG A 219 13.58 14.76 6.90
C ARG A 219 13.98 14.91 8.37
N GLU A 220 13.06 15.39 9.23
CA GLU A 220 13.28 15.56 10.68
C GLU A 220 13.68 14.25 11.39
N PHE A 221 13.19 13.12 10.88
CA PHE A 221 13.40 11.80 11.46
C PHE A 221 14.45 10.98 10.71
N ASN A 222 14.95 11.47 9.57
CA ASN A 222 15.74 10.67 8.64
C ASN A 222 15.06 9.31 8.36
N ALA A 223 13.75 9.36 8.18
CA ALA A 223 12.87 8.21 8.07
C ALA A 223 12.37 8.06 6.64
N THR A 224 12.26 6.82 6.16
CA THR A 224 11.81 6.51 4.80
C THR A 224 10.61 5.56 4.83
N VAL A 225 9.57 5.89 4.05
CA VAL A 225 8.44 4.99 3.76
C VAL A 225 8.38 4.74 2.26
N SER A 226 8.42 3.49 1.84
CA SER A 226 8.28 3.10 0.43
C SER A 226 7.01 2.28 0.20
N VAL A 227 6.46 2.39 -1.00
CA VAL A 227 5.38 1.55 -1.50
C VAL A 227 5.90 0.81 -2.72
N PHE A 228 5.80 -0.51 -2.71
CA PHE A 228 6.13 -1.39 -3.82
C PHE A 228 4.87 -2.14 -4.25
N TRP A 229 4.41 -1.84 -5.46
CA TRP A 229 3.39 -2.65 -6.12
C TRP A 229 3.94 -4.03 -6.44
N SER A 230 3.40 -5.05 -5.75
CA SER A 230 3.74 -6.45 -5.91
C SER A 230 2.51 -7.29 -5.54
N PRO A 231 1.46 -7.30 -6.39
CA PRO A 231 0.12 -7.77 -6.01
C PRO A 231 0.04 -9.26 -5.67
N PHE A 232 1.04 -10.06 -6.08
CA PHE A 232 1.18 -11.47 -5.74
C PHE A 232 2.40 -11.75 -4.85
N LEU A 233 3.20 -10.74 -4.50
CA LEU A 233 4.53 -10.80 -3.83
C LEU A 233 5.63 -11.54 -4.62
N VAL A 234 5.24 -12.53 -5.42
CA VAL A 234 6.08 -13.27 -6.37
C VAL A 234 6.13 -12.58 -7.73
N LYS A 235 6.98 -13.08 -8.63
CA LYS A 235 7.09 -12.58 -9.99
C LYS A 235 5.77 -12.79 -10.72
N VAL A 236 5.33 -11.78 -11.44
CA VAL A 236 4.10 -11.81 -12.22
C VAL A 236 4.30 -11.12 -13.57
N ALA A 237 3.67 -11.68 -14.61
CA ALA A 237 3.31 -10.94 -15.81
C ALA A 237 1.81 -10.62 -15.72
N GLU A 238 1.51 -9.35 -15.40
CA GLU A 238 0.12 -8.90 -15.21
C GLU A 238 -0.69 -8.98 -16.51
N LYS A 239 -2.00 -9.12 -16.37
CA LYS A 239 -2.93 -9.08 -17.50
C LYS A 239 -2.74 -7.80 -18.34
N ALA A 240 -2.83 -7.96 -19.65
CA ALA A 240 -2.71 -6.89 -20.63
C ALA A 240 -4.00 -6.82 -21.47
N GLU A 241 -5.05 -6.25 -20.88
CA GLU A 241 -6.40 -6.27 -21.47
C GLU A 241 -6.45 -5.64 -22.87
N ARG A 242 -5.68 -4.57 -23.10
CA ARG A 242 -5.56 -3.93 -24.43
C ARG A 242 -4.95 -4.86 -25.50
N ALA A 243 -4.16 -5.84 -25.07
CA ALA A 243 -3.57 -6.87 -25.92
C ALA A 243 -4.39 -8.18 -25.92
N GLY A 244 -5.59 -8.19 -25.32
CA GLY A 244 -6.47 -9.36 -25.23
C GLY A 244 -6.12 -10.36 -24.12
N VAL A 245 -5.07 -10.12 -23.34
CA VAL A 245 -4.68 -11.00 -22.23
C VAL A 245 -5.49 -10.64 -20.99
N ARG A 246 -6.41 -11.53 -20.58
CA ARG A 246 -7.34 -11.32 -19.47
C ARG A 246 -6.96 -11.96 -18.14
N HIS A 247 -5.84 -12.70 -18.09
CA HIS A 247 -5.35 -13.39 -16.90
C HIS A 247 -3.95 -12.90 -16.52
N ASN A 248 -3.59 -13.06 -15.25
CA ASN A 248 -2.22 -12.87 -14.78
C ASN A 248 -1.43 -14.18 -14.93
N ASN A 249 -0.15 -14.09 -15.27
CA ASN A 249 0.76 -15.23 -15.21
C ASN A 249 1.66 -15.08 -13.97
N VAL A 250 1.46 -15.93 -12.98
CA VAL A 250 2.09 -15.86 -11.65
C VAL A 250 3.13 -16.98 -11.55
N PHE A 251 4.36 -16.65 -11.20
CA PHE A 251 5.47 -17.60 -11.15
C PHE A 251 5.83 -17.88 -9.69
N LEU A 252 5.37 -19.01 -9.15
CA LEU A 252 5.48 -19.38 -7.73
C LEU A 252 6.92 -19.76 -7.31
N ASP A 253 7.82 -19.97 -8.27
CA ASP A 253 9.24 -20.27 -8.08
C ASP A 253 10.17 -19.05 -8.29
N ALA A 254 9.61 -17.88 -8.61
CA ALA A 254 10.37 -16.66 -8.84
C ALA A 254 9.77 -15.48 -8.06
N PHE A 255 10.61 -14.62 -7.49
CA PHE A 255 10.15 -13.52 -6.64
C PHE A 255 10.21 -12.16 -7.33
N ASP A 256 9.46 -11.19 -6.83
CA ASP A 256 9.51 -9.83 -7.35
C ASP A 256 10.78 -9.10 -6.88
N GLU A 257 11.78 -9.06 -7.75
CA GLU A 257 13.06 -8.42 -7.48
C GLU A 257 12.98 -6.91 -7.29
N ARG A 258 11.87 -6.23 -7.61
CA ARG A 258 11.74 -4.78 -7.35
C ARG A 258 11.86 -4.45 -5.88
N TRP A 259 11.36 -5.32 -5.00
CA TRP A 259 11.45 -5.16 -3.55
C TRP A 259 12.39 -6.18 -2.90
N MET A 260 12.43 -7.42 -3.40
CA MET A 260 13.29 -8.47 -2.83
C MET A 260 14.79 -8.17 -2.93
N SER A 261 15.22 -7.42 -3.96
CA SER A 261 16.60 -6.94 -4.08
C SER A 261 16.96 -5.86 -3.07
N ARG A 262 15.96 -5.23 -2.42
CA ARG A 262 16.13 -4.13 -1.47
C ARG A 262 16.04 -4.55 -0.01
N LEU A 263 15.77 -5.82 0.30
CA LEU A 263 15.62 -6.33 1.68
C LEU A 263 16.76 -5.92 2.62
N GLY A 264 18.00 -5.87 2.13
CA GLY A 264 19.15 -5.44 2.92
C GLY A 264 18.99 -4.03 3.48
N ALA A 265 18.38 -3.11 2.72
CA ALA A 265 18.17 -1.71 3.10
C ALA A 265 16.90 -1.47 3.92
N LEU A 266 15.98 -2.43 3.98
CA LEU A 266 14.74 -2.31 4.74
C LEU A 266 14.98 -2.70 6.21
N ASP A 267 14.50 -1.87 7.13
CA ASP A 267 14.42 -2.19 8.56
C ASP A 267 13.08 -2.86 8.89
N ALA A 268 12.04 -2.57 8.10
CA ALA A 268 10.77 -3.30 8.16
C ALA A 268 10.03 -3.37 6.82
N ALA A 269 9.21 -4.41 6.67
CA ALA A 269 8.27 -4.56 5.58
C ALA A 269 6.86 -4.91 6.10
N VAL A 270 5.84 -4.30 5.51
CA VAL A 270 4.42 -4.65 5.70
C VAL A 270 3.93 -5.21 4.38
N LEU A 271 3.68 -6.51 4.36
CA LEU A 271 3.22 -7.25 3.20
C LEU A 271 1.69 -7.32 3.23
N SER A 272 1.03 -7.19 2.09
CA SER A 272 -0.41 -7.43 1.96
C SER A 272 -0.74 -8.01 0.58
N VAL A 273 -1.54 -9.07 0.56
CA VAL A 273 -1.80 -9.87 -0.63
C VAL A 273 -3.14 -10.60 -0.50
N GLY A 274 -3.84 -10.79 -1.61
CA GLY A 274 -5.01 -11.68 -1.65
C GLY A 274 -5.99 -11.35 -2.78
N HIS A 275 -6.35 -10.07 -2.95
CA HIS A 275 -7.40 -9.68 -3.90
C HIS A 275 -7.10 -10.08 -5.35
N TRP A 276 -5.81 -10.08 -5.72
CA TRP A 276 -5.37 -10.43 -7.05
C TRP A 276 -5.42 -11.93 -7.35
N PHE A 277 -5.51 -12.79 -6.34
CA PHE A 277 -5.78 -14.22 -6.52
C PHE A 277 -7.26 -14.51 -6.78
N LEU A 278 -8.15 -13.54 -6.51
CA LEU A 278 -9.60 -13.68 -6.75
C LEU A 278 -9.97 -13.48 -8.23
N ILE A 279 -9.07 -12.94 -9.05
CA ILE A 279 -9.27 -12.66 -10.48
C ILE A 279 -8.50 -13.66 -11.34
N PRO A 280 -8.82 -13.81 -12.65
CA PRO A 280 -8.19 -14.78 -13.52
C PRO A 280 -6.66 -14.85 -13.42
N GLY A 281 -6.14 -16.06 -13.21
CA GLY A 281 -4.72 -16.30 -12.97
C GLY A 281 -4.27 -17.69 -13.42
N VAL A 282 -3.13 -17.74 -14.10
CA VAL A 282 -2.41 -18.98 -14.45
C VAL A 282 -1.14 -19.04 -13.59
N TYR A 283 -1.00 -20.12 -12.82
CA TYR A 283 0.06 -20.28 -11.85
C TYR A 283 1.11 -21.26 -12.37
N HIS A 284 2.35 -20.81 -12.37
CA HIS A 284 3.51 -21.55 -12.89
C HIS A 284 4.45 -21.93 -11.75
N ASP A 285 5.02 -23.13 -11.80
CA ASP A 285 6.06 -23.60 -10.88
C ASP A 285 7.06 -24.48 -11.65
N GLY A 286 8.35 -24.16 -11.61
CA GLY A 286 9.38 -24.88 -12.36
C GLY A 286 9.16 -24.85 -13.89
N GLY A 287 8.49 -23.82 -14.40
CA GLY A 287 8.12 -23.69 -15.82
C GLY A 287 6.89 -24.50 -16.26
N LEU A 288 6.19 -25.16 -15.34
CA LEU A 288 4.95 -25.90 -15.60
C LEU A 288 3.74 -25.11 -15.06
N VAL A 289 2.60 -25.19 -15.75
CA VAL A 289 1.32 -24.70 -15.22
C VAL A 289 0.82 -25.70 -14.18
N VAL A 290 0.72 -25.26 -12.91
CA VAL A 290 0.34 -26.12 -11.77
C VAL A 290 -1.08 -25.87 -11.27
N ALA A 291 -1.62 -24.67 -11.52
CA ALA A 291 -2.96 -24.28 -11.11
C ALA A 291 -3.48 -23.18 -12.02
N CYS A 292 -4.80 -23.01 -12.04
CA CYS A 292 -5.45 -22.02 -12.88
C CYS A 292 -6.81 -21.61 -12.29
N HIS A 293 -7.03 -20.31 -12.09
CA HIS A 293 -8.27 -19.75 -11.52
C HIS A 293 -8.99 -18.91 -12.58
N ASP A 294 -10.30 -19.11 -12.72
CA ASP A 294 -11.19 -18.42 -13.67
C ASP A 294 -10.61 -18.40 -15.10
N CYS A 295 -10.37 -19.60 -15.64
CA CYS A 295 -9.62 -19.79 -16.88
C CYS A 295 -10.21 -20.82 -17.83
N ALA A 296 -11.54 -20.98 -17.81
CA ALA A 296 -12.28 -21.88 -18.70
C ALA A 296 -11.90 -21.69 -20.19
N ASP A 297 -11.56 -20.47 -20.60
CA ASP A 297 -11.15 -20.11 -21.96
C ASP A 297 -9.72 -20.58 -22.34
N LEU A 298 -8.90 -21.05 -21.40
CA LEU A 298 -7.46 -21.31 -21.59
C LEU A 298 -7.10 -22.80 -21.74
N ASN A 299 -8.09 -23.70 -21.79
CA ASN A 299 -7.89 -25.15 -21.88
C ASN A 299 -6.95 -25.71 -20.78
N HIS A 300 -6.93 -25.07 -19.61
CA HIS A 300 -6.25 -25.52 -18.41
C HIS A 300 -7.26 -26.15 -17.45
N THR A 301 -6.80 -27.06 -16.59
CA THR A 301 -7.62 -27.57 -15.50
C THR A 301 -7.83 -26.47 -14.46
N GLU A 302 -9.09 -26.07 -14.28
CA GLU A 302 -9.47 -25.11 -13.25
C GLU A 302 -9.26 -25.70 -11.85
N THR A 303 -8.70 -24.90 -10.97
CA THR A 303 -8.41 -25.23 -9.57
C THR A 303 -8.82 -24.05 -8.70
N ASP A 304 -9.07 -24.28 -7.41
CA ASP A 304 -9.13 -23.15 -6.49
C ASP A 304 -7.77 -22.43 -6.43
N PHE A 305 -7.79 -21.15 -6.06
CA PHE A 305 -6.58 -20.33 -5.94
C PHE A 305 -5.91 -20.45 -4.55
N PHE A 306 -6.51 -21.15 -3.58
CA PHE A 306 -6.00 -21.19 -2.20
C PHE A 306 -4.64 -21.89 -2.15
N GLY A 307 -4.44 -22.96 -2.94
CA GLY A 307 -3.14 -23.62 -3.07
C GLY A 307 -2.05 -22.67 -3.58
N ALA A 308 -2.33 -21.94 -4.66
CA ALA A 308 -1.40 -20.97 -5.23
C ALA A 308 -1.13 -19.79 -4.29
N PHE A 309 -2.15 -19.29 -3.58
CA PHE A 309 -2.00 -18.26 -2.55
C PHE A 309 -1.11 -18.73 -1.40
N ARG A 310 -1.35 -19.95 -0.90
CA ARG A 310 -0.53 -20.59 0.14
C ARG A 310 0.93 -20.68 -0.29
N ASP A 311 1.18 -21.19 -1.49
CA ASP A 311 2.53 -21.29 -2.02
C ASP A 311 3.21 -19.93 -2.14
N ALA A 312 2.54 -18.93 -2.72
CA ALA A 312 3.10 -17.60 -2.88
C ALA A 312 3.49 -16.97 -1.52
N VAL A 313 2.62 -17.06 -0.52
CA VAL A 313 2.87 -16.51 0.83
C VAL A 313 4.01 -17.26 1.52
N HIS A 314 3.92 -18.59 1.62
CA HIS A 314 4.93 -19.39 2.33
C HIS A 314 6.32 -19.27 1.67
N ARG A 315 6.40 -19.34 0.35
CA ARG A 315 7.66 -19.21 -0.39
C ARG A 315 8.24 -17.80 -0.26
N THR A 316 7.40 -16.77 -0.29
CA THR A 316 7.84 -15.38 -0.07
C THR A 316 8.49 -15.21 1.30
N LEU A 317 7.84 -15.65 2.38
CA LEU A 317 8.41 -15.51 3.73
C LEU A 317 9.67 -16.36 3.91
N ALA A 318 9.70 -17.58 3.36
CA ALA A 318 10.88 -18.43 3.37
C ALA A 318 12.07 -17.78 2.63
N GLU A 319 11.80 -17.13 1.50
CA GLU A 319 12.82 -16.40 0.74
C GLU A 319 13.36 -15.19 1.49
N VAL A 320 12.50 -14.45 2.19
CA VAL A 320 12.92 -13.34 3.06
C VAL A 320 13.85 -13.85 4.15
N THR A 321 13.51 -14.95 4.83
CA THR A 321 14.38 -15.60 5.83
C THR A 321 15.72 -16.00 5.22
N ARG A 322 15.71 -16.63 4.04
CA ARG A 322 16.91 -17.09 3.34
C ARG A 322 17.82 -15.92 2.94
N ARG A 323 17.27 -14.81 2.45
CA ARG A 323 18.05 -13.62 2.06
C ARG A 323 18.55 -12.83 3.26
N HIS A 324 17.77 -12.75 4.34
CA HIS A 324 18.17 -12.12 5.60
C HIS A 324 19.41 -12.80 6.19
N GLY A 325 19.42 -14.14 6.25
CA GLY A 325 20.56 -14.91 6.74
C GLY A 325 21.87 -14.70 5.97
N ARG A 326 21.82 -14.13 4.75
CA ARG A 326 23.01 -13.79 3.94
C ARG A 326 23.50 -12.35 4.13
N GLY A 327 22.77 -11.51 4.87
CA GLY A 327 23.00 -10.05 4.91
C GLY A 327 22.89 -9.38 6.28
N ALA A 328 22.74 -10.14 7.37
CA ALA A 328 22.57 -9.63 8.74
C ALA A 328 23.87 -9.07 9.38
N ALA A 329 24.59 -8.20 8.66
CA ALA A 329 25.87 -7.64 9.09
C ALA A 329 25.75 -6.46 10.06
N ASP A 330 24.55 -5.92 10.28
CA ASP A 330 24.29 -4.66 10.99
C ASP A 330 23.66 -4.82 12.38
N GLY A 331 23.36 -6.06 12.82
CA GLY A 331 22.87 -6.35 14.18
C GLY A 331 21.50 -5.76 14.53
N LYS A 332 20.84 -5.07 13.59
CA LYS A 332 19.52 -4.46 13.77
C LYS A 332 18.42 -5.52 13.70
N LYS A 333 17.49 -5.46 14.65
CA LYS A 333 16.27 -6.27 14.59
C LYS A 333 15.36 -5.77 13.45
N LYS A 334 15.06 -6.66 12.50
CA LYS A 334 14.15 -6.39 11.37
C LYS A 334 12.78 -6.97 11.62
N VAL A 335 11.74 -6.31 11.11
CA VAL A 335 10.35 -6.75 11.26
C VAL A 335 9.69 -6.92 9.91
N VAL A 336 9.08 -8.08 9.68
CA VAL A 336 8.23 -8.32 8.51
C VAL A 336 6.84 -8.67 9.01
N ALA A 337 5.91 -7.73 8.83
CA ALA A 337 4.51 -7.95 9.11
C ALA A 337 3.79 -8.40 7.84
N LEU A 338 2.92 -9.40 7.93
CA LEU A 338 2.01 -9.78 6.85
C LEU A 338 0.57 -9.51 7.30
N THR A 339 -0.10 -8.59 6.62
CA THR A 339 -1.49 -8.21 6.89
C THR A 339 -2.42 -9.33 6.43
N THR A 340 -3.33 -9.75 7.30
CA THR A 340 -4.38 -10.72 6.93
C THR A 340 -5.37 -10.08 5.96
N PHE A 341 -6.17 -10.92 5.29
CA PHE A 341 -7.03 -10.48 4.19
C PHE A 341 -8.05 -9.40 4.63
N SER A 342 -8.14 -8.30 3.88
CA SER A 342 -9.14 -7.24 4.09
C SER A 342 -10.37 -7.55 3.23
N PRO A 343 -11.54 -7.87 3.80
CA PRO A 343 -12.71 -8.26 3.03
C PRO A 343 -13.34 -7.09 2.26
N ALA A 344 -13.99 -7.45 1.14
CA ALA A 344 -14.93 -6.58 0.44
C ALA A 344 -16.35 -6.78 0.99
N HIS A 345 -17.21 -5.77 0.88
CA HIS A 345 -18.59 -5.82 1.38
C HIS A 345 -19.63 -5.56 0.29
N PHE A 346 -19.60 -6.35 -0.78
CA PHE A 346 -20.61 -6.26 -1.83
C PHE A 346 -21.97 -6.83 -1.37
N GLU A 347 -23.04 -6.04 -1.55
CA GLU A 347 -24.44 -6.43 -1.46
C GLU A 347 -25.04 -6.38 -2.88
N GLY A 348 -25.18 -7.53 -3.53
CA GLY A 348 -25.62 -7.61 -4.94
C GLY A 348 -24.50 -7.36 -5.95
N ASP A 349 -24.85 -6.89 -7.15
CA ASP A 349 -23.87 -6.65 -8.22
C ASP A 349 -23.08 -5.37 -7.98
N TRP A 350 -21.78 -5.41 -8.26
CA TRP A 350 -20.81 -4.34 -7.97
C TRP A 350 -21.10 -3.00 -8.68
N ASP A 351 -21.80 -3.02 -9.82
CA ASP A 351 -22.11 -1.84 -10.64
C ASP A 351 -23.54 -1.33 -10.48
N LYS A 352 -24.26 -1.83 -9.47
CA LYS A 352 -25.60 -1.37 -9.10
C LYS A 352 -25.57 -0.35 -7.98
N ALA A 353 -26.57 0.53 -7.94
CA ALA A 353 -26.80 1.38 -6.79
C ALA A 353 -27.02 0.52 -5.54
N GLY A 354 -26.34 0.85 -4.44
CA GLY A 354 -26.45 0.11 -3.19
C GLY A 354 -25.55 -1.12 -3.09
N ALA A 355 -24.46 -1.21 -3.86
CA ALA A 355 -23.53 -2.35 -3.78
C ALA A 355 -22.76 -2.46 -2.45
N CYS A 356 -22.69 -1.41 -1.63
CA CYS A 356 -22.23 -1.46 -0.22
C CYS A 356 -22.86 -0.30 0.56
N PRO A 357 -24.16 -0.39 0.91
CA PRO A 357 -24.95 0.77 1.31
C PRO A 357 -24.92 1.04 2.82
N ARG A 358 -24.32 0.15 3.61
CA ARG A 358 -24.33 0.25 5.07
C ARG A 358 -23.57 1.48 5.54
N GLN A 359 -24.12 2.17 6.54
CA GLN A 359 -23.54 3.39 7.13
C GLN A 359 -23.10 3.19 8.59
N ARG A 360 -23.15 1.95 9.09
CA ARG A 360 -22.66 1.58 10.41
C ARG A 360 -21.93 0.23 10.39
N PRO A 361 -21.02 -0.01 11.34
CA PRO A 361 -20.42 -1.31 11.55
C PRO A 361 -21.47 -2.40 11.82
N TYR A 362 -21.10 -3.64 11.55
CA TYR A 362 -21.81 -4.80 12.07
C TYR A 362 -21.61 -4.92 13.58
N SER A 363 -22.68 -5.25 14.30
CA SER A 363 -22.58 -5.62 15.72
C SER A 363 -21.92 -6.99 15.88
N ALA A 364 -21.43 -7.29 17.09
CA ALA A 364 -20.90 -8.63 17.39
C ALA A 364 -21.95 -9.71 17.08
N GLY A 365 -21.59 -10.68 16.25
CA GLY A 365 -22.49 -11.76 15.81
C GLY A 365 -23.45 -11.40 14.67
N GLU A 366 -23.51 -10.16 14.20
CA GLU A 366 -24.38 -9.76 13.08
C GLU A 366 -23.86 -10.27 11.73
N LYS A 367 -22.54 -10.42 11.60
CA LYS A 367 -21.86 -10.89 10.38
C LYS A 367 -20.85 -11.96 10.72
N GLU A 368 -21.08 -13.16 10.20
CA GLU A 368 -20.06 -14.22 10.18
C GLU A 368 -19.01 -13.95 9.09
N MET A 369 -17.79 -14.39 9.33
CA MET A 369 -16.70 -14.33 8.36
C MET A 369 -16.97 -15.34 7.25
N GLY A 370 -16.85 -14.91 6.00
CA GLY A 370 -17.00 -15.80 4.85
C GLY A 370 -15.89 -16.85 4.78
N TYR A 371 -16.16 -17.95 4.06
CA TYR A 371 -15.20 -19.05 3.91
C TYR A 371 -13.87 -18.57 3.29
N THR A 372 -13.94 -17.77 2.24
CA THR A 372 -12.75 -17.24 1.55
C THR A 372 -11.90 -16.39 2.47
N GLU A 373 -12.52 -15.45 3.20
CA GLU A 373 -11.84 -14.60 4.17
C GLU A 373 -11.18 -15.43 5.27
N ALA A 374 -11.90 -16.43 5.80
CA ALA A 374 -11.41 -17.30 6.85
C ALA A 374 -10.22 -18.16 6.39
N GLU A 375 -10.28 -18.74 5.19
CA GLU A 375 -9.20 -19.59 4.66
C GLU A 375 -7.96 -18.75 4.29
N LEU A 376 -8.13 -17.57 3.68
CA LEU A 376 -7.03 -16.65 3.41
C LEU A 376 -6.35 -16.16 4.69
N ARG A 377 -7.14 -15.78 5.72
CA ARG A 377 -6.62 -15.40 7.04
C ARG A 377 -5.83 -16.55 7.67
N LYS A 378 -6.39 -17.76 7.66
CA LYS A 378 -5.73 -18.96 8.21
C LYS A 378 -4.39 -19.22 7.54
N ILE A 379 -4.33 -19.15 6.21
CA ILE A 379 -3.08 -19.31 5.44
C ILE A 379 -2.03 -18.28 5.87
N VAL A 380 -2.40 -17.00 5.98
CA VAL A 380 -1.49 -15.92 6.39
C VAL A 380 -0.95 -16.17 7.81
N VAL A 381 -1.83 -16.47 8.77
CA VAL A 381 -1.44 -16.70 10.17
C VAL A 381 -0.53 -17.93 10.29
N GLU A 382 -0.85 -19.00 9.56
CA GLU A 382 -0.03 -20.21 9.51
C GLU A 382 1.36 -19.93 8.92
N ALA A 383 1.43 -19.24 7.78
CA ALA A 383 2.69 -18.94 7.10
C ALA A 383 3.59 -18.04 7.94
N VAL A 384 3.03 -17.02 8.60
CA VAL A 384 3.76 -16.18 9.55
C VAL A 384 4.31 -17.01 10.69
N ARG A 385 3.51 -17.89 11.29
CA ARG A 385 3.96 -18.73 12.41
C ARG A 385 5.14 -19.61 11.99
N VAL A 386 5.03 -20.29 10.84
CA VAL A 386 6.11 -21.12 10.28
C VAL A 386 7.37 -20.28 10.01
N ALA A 387 7.22 -19.09 9.45
CA ALA A 387 8.35 -18.20 9.17
C ALA A 387 9.00 -17.66 10.45
N ALA A 388 8.19 -17.34 11.48
CA ALA A 388 8.67 -16.90 12.79
C ALA A 388 9.49 -17.99 13.47
N ASP A 389 9.01 -19.24 13.46
CA ASP A 389 9.71 -20.40 14.00
C ASP A 389 11.05 -20.61 13.27
N ALA A 390 11.06 -20.52 11.93
CA ALA A 390 12.26 -20.66 11.12
C ALA A 390 13.28 -19.51 11.30
N ALA A 391 12.81 -18.33 11.69
CA ALA A 391 13.64 -17.14 11.91
C ALA A 391 14.03 -16.94 13.38
N ALA A 392 13.67 -17.85 14.27
CA ALA A 392 14.01 -17.77 15.69
C ALA A 392 15.51 -17.56 15.90
N GLY A 393 15.89 -16.52 16.64
CA GLY A 393 17.29 -16.17 16.90
C GLY A 393 18.04 -15.47 15.76
N SER A 394 17.41 -15.21 14.60
CA SER A 394 18.07 -14.62 13.42
C SER A 394 18.09 -13.07 13.39
N GLY A 395 17.49 -12.42 14.40
CA GLY A 395 17.26 -10.96 14.40
C GLY A 395 16.15 -10.49 13.45
N LEU A 396 15.54 -11.40 12.68
CA LEU A 396 14.35 -11.15 11.88
C LEU A 396 13.11 -11.65 12.64
N ARG A 397 12.10 -10.79 12.77
CA ARG A 397 10.81 -11.13 13.38
C ARG A 397 9.71 -11.08 12.34
N PHE A 398 8.95 -12.17 12.22
CA PHE A 398 7.70 -12.19 11.48
C PHE A 398 6.52 -11.93 12.41
N ALA A 399 5.50 -11.23 11.92
CA ALA A 399 4.26 -11.00 12.65
C ALA A 399 3.06 -10.97 11.71
N ALA A 400 1.92 -11.47 12.18
CA ALA A 400 0.66 -11.33 11.47
C ALA A 400 0.05 -10.01 11.92
N LEU A 401 -0.22 -9.11 10.97
CA LEU A 401 -1.04 -7.94 11.22
C LEU A 401 -2.49 -8.37 11.00
N ASP A 402 -3.10 -8.98 12.02
CA ASP A 402 -4.39 -9.64 11.88
C ASP A 402 -5.57 -8.67 11.98
N VAL A 403 -6.06 -8.23 10.81
CA VAL A 403 -7.11 -7.22 10.66
C VAL A 403 -8.38 -7.76 10.01
N THR A 404 -8.41 -9.02 9.55
CA THR A 404 -9.57 -9.57 8.82
C THR A 404 -10.86 -9.46 9.64
N ALA A 405 -10.84 -9.83 10.91
CA ALA A 405 -12.04 -9.82 11.76
C ALA A 405 -12.56 -8.39 12.01
N LEU A 406 -11.68 -7.45 12.35
CA LEU A 406 -12.08 -6.05 12.56
C LEU A 406 -12.56 -5.41 11.26
N ALA A 407 -11.94 -5.73 10.11
CA ALA A 407 -12.32 -5.21 8.81
C ALA A 407 -13.66 -5.78 8.32
N ASN A 408 -13.93 -7.07 8.58
CA ASN A 408 -15.20 -7.76 8.26
C ASN A 408 -16.42 -7.13 8.94
N LEU A 409 -16.21 -6.36 10.01
CA LEU A 409 -17.27 -5.68 10.73
C LEU A 409 -17.48 -4.23 10.25
N ARG A 410 -16.79 -3.77 9.21
CA ARG A 410 -16.77 -2.36 8.77
C ARG A 410 -17.33 -2.11 7.37
N PRO A 411 -18.50 -2.63 6.98
CA PRO A 411 -19.06 -2.37 5.65
C PRO A 411 -19.28 -0.86 5.39
N ASP A 412 -19.39 -0.06 6.45
CA ASP A 412 -19.57 1.40 6.42
C ASP A 412 -18.35 2.19 5.97
N GLY A 413 -17.16 1.59 5.99
CA GLY A 413 -15.92 2.32 5.70
C GLY A 413 -15.50 2.39 4.24
N HIS A 414 -16.23 1.75 3.32
CA HIS A 414 -15.89 1.72 1.90
C HIS A 414 -16.27 3.01 1.17
N PRO A 415 -15.54 3.41 0.10
CA PRO A 415 -15.94 4.54 -0.74
C PRO A 415 -17.31 4.35 -1.40
N GLY A 416 -17.63 3.12 -1.80
CA GLY A 416 -18.82 2.83 -2.57
C GLY A 416 -18.91 3.75 -3.79
N PRO A 417 -20.02 4.45 -4.01
CA PRO A 417 -20.17 5.37 -5.14
C PRO A 417 -19.29 6.62 -5.04
N PHE A 418 -18.85 6.99 -3.82
CA PHE A 418 -18.02 8.17 -3.57
C PHE A 418 -16.54 7.93 -3.89
N MET A 419 -16.22 6.84 -4.59
CA MET A 419 -14.97 6.73 -5.33
C MET A 419 -14.86 7.74 -6.48
N HIS A 420 -16.00 8.32 -6.91
CA HIS A 420 -16.08 9.40 -7.88
C HIS A 420 -16.71 10.63 -7.24
N LYS A 421 -16.30 11.81 -7.68
CA LYS A 421 -16.85 13.08 -7.19
C LYS A 421 -18.32 13.26 -7.58
N ASP A 422 -19.14 13.66 -6.61
CA ASP A 422 -20.55 14.01 -6.78
C ASP A 422 -21.33 12.93 -7.58
N PRO A 423 -21.27 11.65 -7.16
CA PRO A 423 -21.68 10.53 -8.01
C PRO A 423 -23.15 10.60 -8.42
N PHE A 424 -24.00 11.32 -7.66
CA PHE A 424 -25.44 11.48 -7.87
C PHE A 424 -25.88 12.83 -8.48
N ALA A 425 -24.94 13.76 -8.77
CA ALA A 425 -25.28 15.13 -9.20
C ALA A 425 -26.00 15.22 -10.56
N SER A 426 -25.93 14.20 -11.41
CA SER A 426 -26.60 14.15 -12.71
C SER A 426 -28.12 13.92 -12.64
N GLY A 427 -28.77 14.12 -11.48
CA GLY A 427 -30.23 14.13 -11.34
C GLY A 427 -30.88 12.80 -10.95
N GLY A 428 -30.15 11.86 -10.35
CA GLY A 428 -30.72 10.62 -9.82
C GLY A 428 -30.39 10.50 -8.34
N GLY A 429 -31.28 10.99 -7.47
CA GLY A 429 -31.16 10.80 -6.03
C GLY A 429 -31.19 9.31 -5.63
N GLU A 430 -31.12 9.06 -4.33
CA GLU A 430 -31.36 7.74 -3.72
C GLU A 430 -32.73 7.21 -4.19
N GLY A 431 -32.74 6.36 -5.22
CA GLY A 431 -33.98 5.90 -5.87
C GLY A 431 -33.88 5.66 -7.38
N ALA A 432 -32.81 6.10 -8.05
CA ALA A 432 -32.54 5.72 -9.44
C ALA A 432 -31.97 4.28 -9.52
N VAL A 433 -32.84 3.28 -9.34
CA VAL A 433 -32.49 1.84 -9.27
C VAL A 433 -31.80 1.33 -10.56
N ASP A 434 -31.94 2.04 -11.68
CA ASP A 434 -31.45 1.60 -13.00
C ASP A 434 -30.19 2.33 -13.50
N ARG A 435 -29.55 3.16 -12.67
CA ARG A 435 -28.30 3.83 -13.06
C ARG A 435 -27.10 2.99 -12.69
N ARG A 436 -26.28 2.64 -13.67
CA ARG A 436 -24.96 2.03 -13.45
C ARG A 436 -24.08 3.02 -12.68
N VAL A 437 -23.83 2.72 -11.41
CA VAL A 437 -22.94 3.49 -10.55
C VAL A 437 -21.79 2.57 -10.19
N GLN A 438 -20.57 2.95 -10.57
CA GLN A 438 -19.41 2.17 -10.18
C GLN A 438 -19.20 2.34 -8.67
N ASN A 439 -19.06 1.22 -7.96
CA ASN A 439 -18.79 1.21 -6.53
C ASN A 439 -17.42 0.61 -6.24
N ASP A 440 -16.74 1.17 -5.26
CA ASP A 440 -15.59 0.56 -4.61
C ASP A 440 -15.99 0.06 -3.23
N CYS A 441 -16.26 -1.24 -3.13
CA CYS A 441 -16.57 -1.92 -1.87
C CYS A 441 -15.38 -2.79 -1.40
N VAL A 442 -14.17 -2.48 -1.87
CA VAL A 442 -12.93 -3.22 -1.60
C VAL A 442 -11.97 -2.36 -0.78
N HIS A 443 -11.70 -1.14 -1.24
CA HIS A 443 -10.80 -0.21 -0.56
C HIS A 443 -11.51 0.54 0.56
N TRP A 444 -10.75 1.27 1.36
CA TRP A 444 -11.25 2.04 2.49
C TRP A 444 -11.18 3.54 2.23
N CYS A 445 -12.22 4.25 2.66
CA CYS A 445 -12.17 5.70 2.77
C CYS A 445 -11.02 6.13 3.68
N MET A 446 -10.44 7.29 3.39
CA MET A 446 -9.40 7.91 4.21
C MET A 446 -9.80 9.36 4.55
N PRO A 447 -9.87 9.74 5.84
CA PRO A 447 -9.77 8.88 7.03
C PRO A 447 -10.85 7.80 7.10
N GLY A 448 -10.61 6.71 7.83
CA GLY A 448 -11.52 5.56 7.89
C GLY A 448 -10.94 4.31 8.56
N PRO A 449 -11.54 3.11 8.37
CA PRO A 449 -11.14 1.89 9.11
C PRO A 449 -9.68 1.48 8.93
N VAL A 450 -9.10 1.80 7.77
CA VAL A 450 -7.69 1.49 7.47
C VAL A 450 -6.72 2.21 8.43
N ASP A 451 -7.14 3.30 9.08
CA ASP A 451 -6.33 3.98 10.11
C ASP A 451 -6.11 3.06 11.32
N THR A 452 -7.11 2.26 11.70
CA THR A 452 -6.98 1.25 12.76
C THR A 452 -6.00 0.13 12.40
N PHE A 453 -5.80 -0.17 11.11
CA PHE A 453 -4.78 -1.15 10.71
C PHE A 453 -3.39 -0.62 11.07
N ASN A 454 -3.19 0.70 10.98
CA ASN A 454 -1.96 1.37 11.38
C ASN A 454 -1.82 1.52 12.90
N GLU A 455 -2.90 1.56 13.67
CA GLU A 455 -2.88 1.42 15.14
C GLU A 455 -2.34 0.04 15.55
N VAL A 456 -2.88 -1.03 14.96
CA VAL A 456 -2.40 -2.40 15.21
C VAL A 456 -0.96 -2.57 14.73
N LEU A 457 -0.59 -1.97 13.59
CA LEU A 457 0.79 -1.98 13.08
C LEU A 457 1.75 -1.33 14.07
N LEU A 458 1.41 -0.16 14.64
CA LEU A 458 2.23 0.50 15.65
C LEU A 458 2.51 -0.41 16.83
N GLN A 459 1.48 -1.11 17.34
CA GLN A 459 1.67 -2.08 18.42
C GLN A 459 2.50 -3.29 17.98
N THR A 460 2.38 -3.70 16.72
CA THR A 460 3.12 -4.83 16.16
C THR A 460 4.60 -4.52 16.00
N ILE A 461 5.00 -3.29 15.64
CA ILE A 461 6.41 -2.91 15.42
C ILE A 461 7.14 -2.47 16.69
N LEU A 462 6.42 -2.01 17.72
CA LEU A 462 7.00 -1.61 19.00
C LEU A 462 7.36 -2.77 19.93
N ARG A 463 6.87 -3.99 19.62
CA ARG A 463 7.33 -5.25 20.23
C ARG A 463 8.74 -5.60 19.74
#